data_AF-A0A8T0UGE5-F1
#
_entry.id   AF-A0A8T0UGE5-F1
#
_cell.length_a   1.000
_cell.length_b   1.000
_cell.length_c   1.000
_cell.angle_alpha   90.00
_cell.angle_beta   90.00
_cell.angle_gamma   90.00
#
_symmetry.space_group_name_H-M   'P 1'
#
loop_
_entity.id
_entity.type
_entity.pdbx_description
1 polymer ?
#
loop_
_entity_poly.entity_id
_entity_poly.type
_entity_poly.pdbx_seq_one_letter_code
_entity_poly.pdbx_strand_id
1 'polypeptide(L)'
;MDSSQPLVDMLTQDSEADLEVLTQAPIPDSGSSRGRGGNYNHNEDIQLCWSWMAITFDPIIGSDQPKGTYWNRIAQHYHENKTFVSDRNVTSLEKRWNGIQRECIRFQECIEKIESLRPSGVPHTEYVSS
;
A
#
# COMPACT_ATOMS: atom_id res chain seq x y z
N MET A 1 -35.15 -6.04 13.87
CA MET A 1 -34.66 -4.68 13.59
C MET A 1 -33.65 -4.42 14.70
N ASP A 2 -32.39 -4.72 14.49
CA ASP A 2 -31.49 -3.92 13.66
C ASP A 2 -30.52 -4.84 12.91
N SER A 3 -30.45 -4.68 11.59
CA SER A 3 -29.65 -5.51 10.70
C SER A 3 -28.77 -4.57 9.90
N SER A 4 -27.58 -4.32 10.43
CA SER A 4 -26.48 -3.64 9.77
C SER A 4 -25.27 -3.99 10.58
N GLN A 5 -24.43 -4.89 10.07
CA GLN A 5 -22.97 -5.02 10.30
C GLN A 5 -22.49 -6.46 9.98
N PRO A 6 -22.57 -6.96 8.73
CA PRO A 6 -21.81 -8.16 8.33
C PRO A 6 -20.41 -7.83 7.77
N LEU A 7 -20.07 -6.55 7.60
CA LEU A 7 -18.83 -6.14 6.93
C LEU A 7 -17.67 -5.86 7.90
N VAL A 8 -17.98 -5.58 9.17
CA VAL A 8 -16.94 -5.34 10.20
C VAL A 8 -16.28 -6.65 10.65
N ASP A 9 -17.03 -7.75 10.69
CA ASP A 9 -16.52 -9.05 11.13
C ASP A 9 -15.52 -9.67 10.14
N MET A 10 -15.59 -9.30 8.85
CA MET A 10 -14.62 -9.76 7.83
C MET A 10 -13.28 -9.01 7.90
N LEU A 11 -13.21 -7.89 8.63
CA LEU A 11 -12.01 -7.07 8.79
C LEU A 11 -11.32 -7.28 10.16
N THR A 12 -11.90 -8.09 11.05
CA THR A 12 -11.38 -8.28 12.42
C THR A 12 -11.08 -9.73 12.81
N GLN A 13 -11.03 -10.67 11.86
CA GLN A 13 -10.60 -12.04 12.17
C GLN A 13 -9.42 -12.48 11.30
N ASP A 14 -8.30 -12.67 12.01
CA ASP A 14 -7.07 -13.38 11.69
C ASP A 14 -6.16 -12.84 10.59
N SER A 15 -5.06 -12.20 11.01
CA SER A 15 -3.74 -12.35 10.38
C SER A 15 -2.65 -11.58 11.15
N GLU A 16 -2.45 -11.93 12.43
CA GLU A 16 -1.20 -11.59 13.14
C GLU A 16 -0.06 -12.56 12.77
N ALA A 17 -0.35 -13.66 12.09
CA ALA A 17 0.60 -14.75 11.81
C ALA A 17 1.32 -14.69 10.45
N ASP A 18 0.84 -13.87 9.50
CA ASP A 18 1.43 -13.83 8.13
C ASP A 18 2.56 -12.80 7.98
N LEU A 19 2.81 -11.98 9.00
CA LEU A 19 3.89 -10.97 8.98
C LEU A 19 5.28 -11.56 9.30
N GLU A 20 5.38 -12.78 9.83
CA GLU A 20 6.67 -13.37 10.24
C GLU A 20 7.34 -14.28 9.19
N VAL A 21 6.68 -14.62 8.09
CA VAL A 21 7.22 -15.60 7.10
C VAL A 21 8.11 -14.97 6.02
N LEU A 22 8.25 -13.64 5.97
CA LEU A 22 9.01 -12.96 4.91
C LEU A 22 10.45 -12.57 5.27
N THR A 23 10.93 -12.89 6.48
CA THR A 23 12.28 -12.52 6.93
C THR A 23 13.23 -13.71 7.00
N GLN A 24 13.84 -14.12 5.88
CA GLN A 24 15.14 -14.78 5.93
C GLN A 24 16.00 -14.50 4.67
N ALA A 25 17.28 -14.19 4.91
CA ALA A 25 18.24 -13.36 4.13
C ALA A 25 19.05 -14.15 3.05
N PRO A 26 20.01 -13.57 2.26
CA PRO A 26 21.22 -12.86 2.74
C PRO A 26 21.71 -11.61 1.94
N ILE A 27 22.60 -10.83 2.57
CA ILE A 27 23.47 -9.74 2.03
C ILE A 27 24.88 -10.39 1.84
N PRO A 28 25.76 -10.11 0.83
CA PRO A 28 26.18 -8.78 0.32
C PRO A 28 26.51 -8.65 -1.19
N ASP A 29 26.64 -7.42 -1.71
CA ASP A 29 27.93 -6.91 -2.23
C ASP A 29 27.87 -5.40 -2.53
N SER A 30 28.91 -4.72 -2.05
CA SER A 30 29.23 -3.31 -2.25
C SER A 30 30.01 -3.14 -3.55
N GLY A 31 29.36 -2.61 -4.58
CA GLY A 31 30.01 -2.27 -5.85
C GLY A 31 29.44 -1.00 -6.45
N SER A 32 30.16 0.11 -6.31
CA SER A 32 29.84 1.36 -7.00
C SER A 32 30.02 1.20 -8.50
N SER A 33 28.92 1.01 -9.23
CA SER A 33 28.85 1.33 -10.65
C SER A 33 27.74 2.37 -10.82
N ARG A 34 27.98 3.41 -11.62
CA ARG A 34 26.94 4.36 -12.05
C ARG A 34 26.01 3.66 -13.03
N GLY A 35 25.29 2.66 -12.54
CA GLY A 35 24.19 1.97 -13.21
C GLY A 35 22.86 2.57 -12.78
N ARG A 36 21.80 2.24 -13.54
CA ARG A 36 20.41 2.48 -13.10
C ARG A 36 20.27 2.02 -11.65
N GLY A 37 19.66 2.85 -10.79
CA GLY A 37 19.36 2.45 -9.42
C GLY A 37 18.61 1.11 -9.42
N GLY A 38 18.86 0.27 -8.42
CA GLY A 38 18.28 -1.08 -8.34
C GLY A 38 16.76 -1.07 -8.42
N ASN A 39 16.12 -2.21 -8.66
CA ASN A 39 14.65 -2.26 -8.67
C ASN A 39 14.07 -1.97 -7.27
N TYR A 40 12.83 -1.48 -7.21
CA TYR A 40 12.09 -1.38 -5.96
C TYR A 40 11.84 -2.76 -5.38
N ASN A 41 12.12 -2.94 -4.10
CA ASN A 41 11.77 -4.15 -3.37
C ASN A 41 10.47 -3.98 -2.56
N HIS A 42 9.98 -5.08 -1.99
CA HIS A 42 8.72 -5.09 -1.27
C HIS A 42 8.71 -4.17 -0.03
N ASN A 43 9.79 -4.14 0.74
CA ASN A 43 9.91 -3.27 1.91
C ASN A 43 9.94 -1.78 1.51
N GLU A 44 10.55 -1.46 0.37
CA GLU A 44 10.50 -0.10 -0.20
C GLU A 44 9.06 0.30 -0.55
N ASP A 45 8.28 -0.60 -1.16
CA ASP A 45 6.88 -0.32 -1.50
C ASP A 45 6.02 -0.15 -0.24
N ILE A 46 6.15 -1.03 0.75
CA ILE A 46 5.42 -0.93 2.02
C ILE A 46 5.71 0.41 2.70
N GLN A 47 6.98 0.75 2.87
CA GLN A 47 7.36 2.00 3.53
C GLN A 47 6.88 3.22 2.75
N LEU A 48 6.89 3.16 1.41
CA LEU A 48 6.35 4.22 0.56
C LEU A 48 4.84 4.39 0.75
N CYS A 49 4.07 3.31 0.78
CA CYS A 49 2.63 3.34 1.07
C CYS A 49 2.34 3.94 2.44
N TRP A 50 3.09 3.53 3.48
CA TRP A 50 2.93 4.05 4.84
C TRP A 50 3.24 5.54 4.91
N SER A 51 4.33 5.97 4.25
CA SER A 51 4.73 7.38 4.25
C SER A 51 3.75 8.25 3.47
N TRP A 52 3.22 7.76 2.36
CA TRP A 52 2.16 8.44 1.62
C TRP A 52 0.89 8.57 2.47
N MET A 53 0.48 7.51 3.16
CA MET A 53 -0.68 7.50 4.05
C MET A 53 -0.50 8.51 5.19
N ALA A 54 0.62 8.45 5.90
CA ALA A 54 0.92 9.35 7.02
C ALA A 54 0.82 10.83 6.64
N ILE A 55 1.36 11.22 5.48
CA ILE A 55 1.33 12.62 5.02
C ILE A 55 -0.02 13.02 4.43
N THR A 56 -0.73 12.12 3.75
CA THR A 56 -2.01 12.43 3.10
C THR A 56 -3.15 12.59 4.10
N PHE A 57 -3.11 11.82 5.19
CA PHE A 57 -4.13 11.86 6.23
C PHE A 57 -3.76 12.73 7.44
N ASP A 58 -2.65 13.47 7.38
CA ASP A 58 -2.27 14.42 8.43
C ASP A 58 -3.22 15.64 8.42
N PRO A 59 -4.07 15.83 9.46
CA PRO A 59 -5.03 16.91 9.51
C PRO A 59 -4.40 18.31 9.65
N ILE A 60 -3.13 18.38 10.04
CA ILE A 60 -2.37 19.63 10.22
C ILE A 60 -1.81 20.11 8.87
N ILE A 61 -1.60 19.18 7.93
CA ILE A 61 -1.08 19.47 6.60
C ILE A 61 -2.26 19.91 5.71
N GLY A 62 -2.64 21.19 5.83
CA GLY A 62 -3.69 21.80 5.01
C GLY A 62 -3.51 21.57 3.51
N SER A 63 -4.63 21.46 2.78
CA SER A 63 -4.75 20.98 1.40
C SER A 63 -4.14 21.85 0.31
N ASP A 64 -3.46 22.95 0.64
CA ASP A 64 -2.95 23.94 -0.32
C ASP A 64 -1.41 23.98 -0.31
N GLN A 65 -0.80 22.83 -0.63
CA GLN A 65 0.65 22.71 -0.72
C GLN A 65 1.09 22.53 -2.18
N PRO A 66 2.14 23.24 -2.64
CA PRO A 66 2.70 22.97 -3.95
C PRO A 66 3.19 21.52 -4.02
N LYS A 67 2.93 20.85 -5.14
CA LYS A 67 3.22 19.42 -5.37
C LYS A 67 4.64 19.00 -4.97
N GLY A 68 5.64 19.86 -5.18
CA GLY A 68 7.02 19.62 -4.77
C GLY A 68 7.18 19.46 -3.25
N THR A 69 6.51 20.30 -2.47
CA THR A 69 6.53 20.24 -0.99
C THR A 69 5.89 18.97 -0.47
N TYR A 70 4.80 18.53 -1.08
CA TYR A 70 4.11 17.29 -0.71
C TYR A 70 5.01 16.05 -0.86
N TRP A 71 5.63 15.88 -2.03
CA TRP A 71 6.53 14.75 -2.27
C TRP A 71 7.83 14.84 -1.46
N ASN A 72 8.32 16.05 -1.17
CA ASN A 72 9.45 16.22 -0.26
C ASN A 72 9.14 15.71 1.15
N ARG A 73 7.92 15.96 1.67
CA ARG A 73 7.48 15.45 2.98
C ARG A 73 7.35 13.94 3.02
N ILE A 74 6.75 13.34 1.97
CA ILE A 74 6.67 11.89 1.84
C ILE A 74 8.08 11.28 1.80
N ALA A 75 8.98 11.87 1.01
CA ALA A 75 10.35 11.41 0.93
C ALA A 75 11.09 11.55 2.26
N GLN A 76 10.90 12.66 2.98
CA GLN A 76 11.45 12.85 4.32
C GLN A 76 10.96 11.75 5.27
N HIS A 77 9.63 11.58 5.38
CA HIS A 77 9.03 10.54 6.22
C HIS A 77 9.53 9.14 5.85
N TYR A 78 9.65 8.83 4.55
CA TYR A 78 10.19 7.57 4.05
C TYR A 78 11.63 7.32 4.54
N HIS A 79 12.51 8.34 4.48
CA HIS A 79 13.91 8.19 4.88
C HIS A 79 14.09 8.13 6.39
N GLU A 80 13.22 8.80 7.15
CA GLU A 80 13.23 8.79 8.62
C GLU A 80 12.73 7.46 9.20
N ASN A 81 11.82 6.77 8.52
CA ASN A 81 11.13 5.59 9.05
C ASN A 81 11.54 4.25 8.40
N LYS A 82 12.33 4.25 7.34
CA LYS A 82 12.82 3.01 6.73
C LYS A 82 13.76 2.24 7.67
N THR A 83 13.62 0.92 7.68
CA THR A 83 14.48 -0.02 8.42
C THR A 83 15.51 -0.72 7.52
N PHE A 84 15.61 -0.30 6.25
CA PHE A 84 16.44 -0.91 5.20
C PHE A 84 17.27 0.13 4.45
N VAL A 85 18.31 -0.34 3.73
CA VAL A 85 19.17 0.51 2.90
C VAL A 85 18.43 0.89 1.62
N SER A 86 18.29 2.19 1.38
CA SER A 86 17.64 2.75 0.20
C SER A 86 18.06 4.20 0.02
N ASP A 87 18.32 4.63 -1.21
CA ASP A 87 18.78 5.99 -1.58
C ASP A 87 17.85 6.64 -2.62
N ARG A 88 16.58 6.22 -2.65
CA ARG A 88 15.58 6.71 -3.62
C ARG A 88 15.35 8.20 -3.47
N ASN A 89 15.56 8.94 -4.55
CA ASN A 89 15.18 10.34 -4.59
C ASN A 89 13.65 10.52 -4.73
N VAL A 90 13.20 11.75 -4.47
CA VAL A 90 11.80 12.18 -4.51
C VAL A 90 11.11 11.79 -5.82
N THR A 91 11.75 12.05 -6.97
CA THR A 91 11.20 11.73 -8.30
C THR A 91 11.04 10.23 -8.52
N SER A 92 11.94 9.42 -7.99
CA SER A 92 11.85 7.96 -8.04
C SER A 92 10.66 7.47 -7.23
N LEU A 93 10.48 7.98 -6.01
CA LEU A 93 9.36 7.63 -5.13
C LEU A 93 8.02 8.03 -5.74
N GLU A 94 7.91 9.23 -6.31
CA GLU A 94 6.71 9.68 -7.01
C GLU A 94 6.35 8.74 -8.18
N LYS A 95 7.34 8.39 -9.02
CA LYS A 95 7.13 7.48 -10.15
C LYS A 95 6.70 6.09 -9.67
N ARG A 96 7.30 5.59 -8.59
CA ARG A 96 6.93 4.28 -8.04
C ARG A 96 5.51 4.29 -7.50
N TRP A 97 5.14 5.32 -6.75
CA TRP A 97 3.79 5.49 -6.22
C TRP A 97 2.73 5.55 -7.32
N ASN A 98 2.96 6.32 -8.38
CA ASN A 98 2.05 6.35 -9.54
C ASN A 98 1.87 4.96 -10.17
N GLY A 99 2.90 4.12 -10.12
CA GLY A 99 2.82 2.72 -10.50
C GLY A 99 1.89 1.92 -9.58
N ILE A 100 2.14 1.96 -8.28
CA ILE A 100 1.33 1.27 -7.25
C ILE A 100 -0.13 1.70 -7.33
N GLN A 101 -0.38 3.02 -7.33
CA GLN A 101 -1.73 3.59 -7.36
C GLN A 101 -2.53 3.14 -8.59
N ARG A 102 -1.89 3.05 -9.77
CA ARG A 102 -2.56 2.55 -10.98
C ARG A 102 -3.01 1.09 -10.82
N GLU A 103 -2.17 0.23 -10.26
CA GLU A 103 -2.55 -1.17 -10.03
C GLU A 103 -3.65 -1.29 -8.97
N CYS A 104 -3.63 -0.45 -7.92
CA CYS A 104 -4.72 -0.37 -6.93
C CYS A 104 -6.05 0.06 -7.56
N ILE A 105 -6.05 1.09 -8.42
CA ILE A 105 -7.25 1.54 -9.14
C ILE A 105 -7.79 0.42 -10.02
N ARG A 106 -6.93 -0.25 -10.79
CA ARG A 106 -7.34 -1.38 -11.64
C ARG A 106 -7.94 -2.53 -10.84
N PHE A 107 -7.40 -2.82 -9.66
CA PHE A 107 -7.95 -3.83 -8.76
C PHE A 107 -9.35 -3.44 -8.27
N GLN A 108 -9.53 -2.18 -7.88
CA GLN A 108 -10.83 -1.65 -7.47
C GLN A 108 -11.86 -1.73 -8.61
N GLU A 109 -11.49 -1.35 -9.84
CA GLU A 109 -12.36 -1.48 -11.02
C GLU A 109 -12.82 -2.94 -11.26
N CYS A 110 -11.93 -3.91 -11.03
CA CYS A 110 -12.28 -5.33 -11.11
C CYS A 110 -13.31 -5.74 -10.04
N ILE A 111 -13.15 -5.27 -8.80
CA ILE A 111 -14.10 -5.55 -7.70
C ILE A 111 -15.46 -4.94 -8.03
N GLU A 112 -15.50 -3.66 -8.42
CA GLU A 112 -16.73 -2.95 -8.77
C GLU A 112 -17.50 -3.68 -9.89
N LYS A 113 -16.78 -4.22 -10.87
CA LYS A 113 -17.38 -5.03 -11.93
C LYS A 113 -18.03 -6.30 -11.39
N ILE A 114 -17.36 -7.02 -10.49
CA ILE A 114 -17.93 -8.22 -9.86
C ILE A 114 -19.17 -7.86 -9.05
N GLU A 115 -19.12 -6.78 -8.27
CA GLU A 115 -20.25 -6.32 -7.46
C GLU A 115 -21.45 -5.89 -8.30
N SER A 116 -21.20 -5.17 -9.41
CA SER A 116 -22.25 -4.73 -10.35
C SER A 116 -22.97 -5.89 -11.06
N LEU A 117 -22.29 -7.04 -11.19
CA LEU A 117 -22.83 -8.24 -11.80
C LEU A 117 -23.56 -9.14 -10.79
N ARG A 118 -23.53 -8.84 -9.49
CA ARG A 118 -24.31 -9.60 -8.51
C ARG A 118 -25.80 -9.32 -8.73
N PRO A 119 -26.61 -10.33 -9.10
CA PRO A 119 -28.05 -10.15 -9.17
C PRO A 119 -28.57 -9.85 -7.75
N SER A 120 -29.36 -8.79 -7.61
CA SER A 120 -29.99 -8.43 -6.34
C SER A 120 -30.94 -9.56 -5.93
N GLY A 121 -30.54 -10.41 -4.98
CA GLY A 121 -31.44 -11.43 -4.46
C GLY A 121 -30.84 -12.68 -3.80
N VAL A 122 -29.52 -12.89 -3.76
CA VAL A 122 -28.95 -14.07 -3.08
C VAL A 122 -28.41 -13.67 -1.70
N PRO A 123 -29.06 -14.06 -0.59
CA PRO A 123 -28.52 -13.87 0.75
C PRO A 123 -27.26 -14.72 0.96
N HIS A 124 -26.35 -14.23 1.82
CA HIS A 124 -25.00 -14.77 2.06
C HIS A 124 -24.93 -16.19 2.66
N THR A 125 -26.05 -16.91 2.78
CA THR A 125 -26.20 -18.06 3.69
C THR A 125 -26.19 -19.44 3.02
N GLU A 126 -25.65 -19.62 1.82
CA GLU A 126 -25.61 -20.95 1.18
C GLU A 126 -24.24 -21.32 0.60
N TYR A 127 -23.16 -21.15 1.39
CA TYR A 127 -21.86 -21.78 1.10
C TYR A 127 -21.38 -22.74 2.21
N VAL A 128 -22.31 -23.31 2.98
CA VAL A 128 -22.01 -24.48 3.81
C VAL A 128 -23.14 -25.49 3.63
N SER A 129 -22.96 -26.42 2.69
CA SER A 129 -23.46 -27.82 2.73
C SER A 129 -23.32 -28.46 1.35
N SER A 130 -22.21 -29.18 1.13
CA SER A 130 -22.15 -30.45 0.40
C SER A 130 -20.84 -31.15 0.73
#